data_AF-A0A3E2CB59-F1
#
_entry.id   AF-A0A3E2CB59-F1
#
_cell.length_a   1.000
_cell.length_b   1.000
_cell.length_c   1.000
_cell.angle_alpha   90.00
_cell.angle_beta   90.00
_cell.angle_gamma   90.00
#
_symmetry.space_group_name_H-M   'P 1'
#
loop_
_entity.id
_entity.type
_entity.pdbx_description
1 polymer ?
#
loop_
_entity_poly.entity_id
_entity_poly.type
_entity_poly.pdbx_seq_one_letter_code
_entity_poly.pdbx_strand_id
1 'polypeptide(L)'
;LLKVSKNYSSRCASKSASNSASKIVPVLMLLPACILLIVLVILPLLMLVVASLSNFNARSLFTGEFEFVGIQQYLALFADKGFYYSLGITIAFAAFLVITSVLIGMWVAQTMFKQSAVVRVIMYIVLVAAWAMPNVAAALVFKWMFQPGYGV
;
A
#
# COMPACT_ATOMS: atom_id res chain seq x y z
N LEU A 1 9.56 -69.12 -5.25
CA LEU A 1 10.05 -67.95 -4.50
C LEU A 1 9.46 -66.68 -5.11
N LEU A 2 8.56 -66.05 -4.35
CA LEU A 2 8.13 -64.64 -4.41
C LEU A 2 7.42 -64.10 -5.68
N LYS A 3 6.17 -64.54 -5.91
CA LYS A 3 5.14 -63.65 -6.48
C LYS A 3 4.52 -62.83 -5.34
N VAL A 4 5.21 -61.75 -4.98
CA VAL A 4 4.69 -60.59 -4.23
C VAL A 4 3.49 -60.08 -5.06
N SER A 5 2.21 -60.25 -4.72
CA SER A 5 1.48 -59.97 -3.48
C SER A 5 1.83 -58.62 -2.88
N LYS A 6 1.22 -57.57 -3.42
CA LYS A 6 0.34 -56.65 -2.68
C LYS A 6 0.22 -55.27 -3.35
N ASN A 7 -1.01 -54.75 -3.24
CA ASN A 7 -1.36 -53.33 -3.21
C ASN A 7 -1.33 -52.58 -4.57
N TYR A 8 -2.22 -51.65 -4.93
CA TYR A 8 -3.04 -50.71 -4.16
C TYR A 8 -4.34 -50.39 -4.94
N SER A 9 -5.24 -51.35 -5.13
CA SER A 9 -6.63 -51.03 -5.52
C SER A 9 -7.47 -50.96 -4.26
N SER A 10 -7.84 -49.74 -3.83
CA SER A 10 -8.99 -49.39 -2.96
C SER A 10 -8.71 -48.23 -2.00
N ARG A 11 -8.44 -47.02 -2.50
CA ARG A 11 -8.70 -45.77 -1.74
C ARG A 11 -9.24 -44.64 -2.62
N CYS A 12 -10.24 -44.93 -3.44
CA CYS A 12 -11.14 -43.90 -3.98
C CYS A 12 -12.43 -43.90 -3.16
N ALA A 13 -12.38 -43.28 -2.00
CA ALA A 13 -13.58 -42.86 -1.25
C ALA A 13 -13.17 -41.76 -0.28
N SER A 14 -12.63 -40.66 -0.81
CA SER A 14 -12.68 -39.39 -0.07
C SER A 14 -14.14 -39.00 -0.01
N LYS A 15 -14.78 -39.27 1.13
CA LYS A 15 -16.09 -38.75 1.48
C LYS A 15 -16.02 -37.22 1.38
N SER A 16 -16.52 -36.69 0.27
CA SER A 16 -16.98 -35.31 0.19
C SER A 16 -18.20 -35.19 1.10
N ALA A 17 -17.94 -35.01 2.41
CA ALA A 17 -18.96 -34.59 3.34
C ALA A 17 -19.29 -33.14 2.98
N SER A 18 -20.45 -32.94 2.38
CA SER A 18 -21.13 -31.65 2.25
C SER A 18 -21.09 -30.95 3.61
N ASN A 19 -20.35 -29.85 3.71
CA ASN A 19 -20.04 -29.23 4.98
C ASN A 19 -20.37 -27.73 4.90
N SER A 20 -21.67 -27.42 4.85
CA SER A 20 -22.15 -26.04 5.03
C SER A 20 -21.77 -25.48 6.42
N ALA A 21 -21.52 -26.35 7.41
CA ALA A 21 -20.94 -25.99 8.70
C ALA A 21 -19.42 -25.68 8.65
N SER A 22 -18.68 -26.20 7.66
CA SER A 22 -17.25 -25.92 7.45
C SER A 22 -16.96 -24.54 6.87
N LYS A 23 -17.98 -23.79 6.40
CA LYS A 23 -17.80 -22.42 5.90
C LYS A 23 -17.82 -21.37 7.01
N ILE A 24 -18.44 -21.69 8.16
CA ILE A 24 -18.61 -20.74 9.27
C ILE A 24 -17.36 -20.70 10.17
N VAL A 25 -16.69 -21.85 10.38
CA VAL A 25 -15.48 -21.93 11.23
C VAL A 25 -14.35 -21.01 10.72
N PRO A 26 -14.00 -20.99 9.43
CA PRO A 26 -12.97 -20.07 8.92
C PRO A 26 -13.37 -18.60 9.07
N VAL A 27 -14.64 -18.27 8.82
CA VAL A 27 -15.16 -16.89 8.94
C VAL A 27 -15.13 -16.43 10.40
N LEU A 28 -15.48 -17.29 11.35
CA LEU A 28 -15.47 -16.97 12.78
C LEU A 28 -14.05 -16.75 13.32
N MET A 29 -13.05 -17.44 12.77
CA MET A 29 -11.63 -17.21 13.09
C MET A 29 -11.09 -15.89 12.50
N LEU A 30 -11.60 -15.47 11.33
CA LEU A 30 -11.26 -14.19 10.69
C LEU A 30 -11.99 -12.99 11.33
N LEU A 31 -13.17 -13.23 11.90
CA LEU A 31 -14.07 -12.21 12.45
C LEU A 31 -13.39 -11.26 13.46
N PRO A 32 -12.64 -11.71 14.49
CA PRO A 32 -11.99 -10.79 15.43
C PRO A 32 -10.90 -9.94 14.76
N ALA A 33 -10.14 -10.50 13.82
CA ALA A 33 -9.12 -9.75 13.08
C ALA A 33 -9.76 -8.70 12.16
N CYS A 34 -10.84 -9.06 11.46
CA CYS A 34 -11.60 -8.14 10.62
C CYS A 34 -12.25 -7.01 11.44
N ILE A 35 -12.88 -7.32 12.59
CA ILE A 35 -13.46 -6.29 13.46
C ILE A 35 -12.39 -5.32 13.93
N LEU A 36 -11.23 -5.82 14.36
CA LEU A 36 -10.14 -4.96 14.83
C LEU A 36 -9.63 -4.05 13.71
N LEU A 37 -9.41 -4.57 12.50
CA LEU A 37 -9.04 -3.76 11.34
C LEU A 37 -10.10 -2.71 11.00
N ILE A 38 -11.37 -3.10 11.00
CA ILE A 38 -12.49 -2.20 10.71
C ILE A 38 -12.54 -1.08 11.75
N VAL A 39 -12.45 -1.39 13.04
CA VAL A 39 -12.48 -0.38 14.11
C VAL A 39 -11.28 0.56 13.98
N LEU A 40 -10.07 0.02 13.77
CA LEU A 40 -8.85 0.81 13.66
C LEU A 40 -8.84 1.73 12.43
N VAL A 41 -9.52 1.36 11.34
CA VAL A 41 -9.61 2.16 10.11
C VAL A 41 -10.80 3.12 10.14
N ILE A 42 -11.97 2.69 10.61
CA ILE A 42 -13.19 3.50 10.63
C ILE A 42 -13.09 4.60 11.68
N LEU A 43 -12.53 4.34 12.86
CA LEU A 43 -12.38 5.37 13.89
C LEU A 43 -11.62 6.62 13.40
N PRO A 44 -10.41 6.52 12.82
CA PRO A 44 -9.73 7.69 12.29
C PRO A 44 -10.47 8.27 11.09
N LEU A 45 -11.05 7.46 10.19
CA LEU A 45 -11.82 7.98 9.06
C LEU A 45 -12.99 8.85 9.51
N LEU A 46 -13.74 8.44 10.52
CA LEU A 46 -14.83 9.25 11.09
C LEU A 46 -14.29 10.57 11.67
N MET A 47 -13.16 10.52 12.37
CA MET A 47 -12.50 11.74 12.85
C MET A 47 -12.07 12.65 11.70
N LEU A 48 -11.53 12.11 10.61
CA LEU A 48 -11.17 12.87 9.41
C LEU A 48 -12.41 13.51 8.76
N VAL A 49 -13.53 12.81 8.69
CA VAL A 49 -14.77 13.35 8.11
C VAL A 49 -15.31 14.50 8.95
N VAL A 50 -15.40 14.32 10.27
CA VAL A 50 -15.83 15.38 11.20
C VAL A 50 -14.86 16.57 11.14
N ALA A 51 -13.56 16.29 11.07
CA ALA A 51 -12.54 17.33 10.93
C ALA A 51 -12.63 18.06 9.59
N SER A 52 -12.94 17.37 8.50
CA SER A 52 -13.05 17.97 7.17
C SER A 52 -14.29 18.88 7.02
N LEU A 53 -15.32 18.68 7.84
CA LEU A 53 -16.53 19.51 7.89
C LEU A 53 -16.42 20.67 8.90
N SER A 54 -15.36 20.69 9.71
CA SER A 54 -15.12 21.71 10.72
C SER A 54 -13.94 22.59 10.29
N ASN A 55 -13.94 23.87 10.66
CA ASN A 55 -12.82 24.75 10.33
C ASN A 55 -11.61 24.47 11.25
N PHE A 56 -10.85 23.43 10.91
CA PHE A 56 -9.58 23.10 11.58
C PHE A 56 -8.48 24.03 11.07
N ASN A 57 -8.39 25.22 11.67
CA ASN A 57 -7.28 26.14 11.45
C ASN A 57 -6.21 25.91 12.53
N ALA A 58 -4.93 26.17 12.25
CA ALA A 58 -3.86 26.03 13.25
C ALA A 58 -4.12 26.87 14.52
N ARG A 59 -4.96 27.92 14.41
CA ARG A 59 -5.45 28.73 15.52
C ARG A 59 -6.49 28.03 16.40
N SER A 60 -7.40 27.22 15.84
CA SER A 60 -8.44 26.52 16.60
C SER A 60 -7.87 25.37 17.45
N LEU A 61 -6.66 24.88 17.13
CA LEU A 61 -5.90 23.97 17.99
C LEU A 61 -5.50 24.60 19.33
N PHE A 62 -5.36 25.93 19.40
CA PHE A 62 -4.96 26.65 20.61
C PHE A 62 -6.13 27.34 21.33
N THR A 63 -7.19 27.74 20.60
CA THR A 63 -8.34 28.44 21.19
C THR A 63 -9.54 27.54 21.50
N GLY A 64 -9.58 26.31 20.97
CA GLY A 64 -10.67 25.35 21.24
C GLY A 64 -12.02 25.71 20.61
N GLU A 65 -12.08 26.77 19.81
CA GLU A 65 -13.30 27.16 19.09
C GLU A 65 -13.41 26.36 17.79
N PHE A 66 -14.33 25.40 17.78
CA PHE A 66 -14.68 24.61 16.61
C PHE A 66 -15.89 25.23 15.91
N GLU A 67 -15.65 26.06 14.90
CA GLU A 67 -16.73 26.46 14.01
C GLU A 67 -17.04 25.33 13.03
N PHE A 68 -18.24 24.77 13.14
CA PHE A 68 -18.76 23.82 12.17
C PHE A 68 -19.21 24.59 10.93
N VAL A 69 -18.35 24.62 9.90
CA VAL A 69 -18.54 25.42 8.69
C VAL A 69 -19.13 24.58 7.53
N GLY A 70 -19.29 23.27 7.74
CA GLY A 70 -19.97 22.37 6.82
C GLY A 70 -19.32 22.36 5.44
N ILE A 71 -20.09 22.67 4.40
CA ILE A 71 -19.64 22.56 2.99
C ILE A 71 -18.90 23.83 2.51
N GLN A 72 -18.97 24.94 3.26
CA GLN A 72 -18.39 26.21 2.80
C GLN A 72 -16.87 26.13 2.61
N GLN A 73 -16.19 25.30 3.42
CA GLN A 73 -14.76 25.01 3.28
C GLN A 73 -14.40 24.43 1.90
N TYR A 74 -15.22 23.52 1.38
CA TYR A 74 -14.99 22.93 0.07
C TYR A 74 -15.26 23.94 -1.06
N LEU A 75 -16.31 24.76 -0.94
CA LEU A 75 -16.60 25.81 -1.92
C LEU A 75 -15.46 26.83 -2.01
N ALA A 76 -14.88 27.22 -0.87
CA ALA A 76 -13.71 28.10 -0.83
C ALA A 76 -12.48 27.45 -1.49
N LEU A 77 -12.23 26.16 -1.24
CA LEU A 77 -11.13 25.41 -1.85
C LEU A 77 -11.26 25.29 -3.38
N PHE A 78 -12.46 25.02 -3.89
CA PHE A 78 -12.70 24.94 -5.34
C PHE A 78 -12.67 26.31 -6.04
N ALA A 79 -12.85 27.41 -5.30
CA ALA A 79 -12.71 28.76 -5.86
C ALA A 79 -11.24 29.20 -5.97
N ASP A 80 -10.31 28.52 -5.29
CA ASP A 80 -8.90 28.88 -5.27
C ASP A 80 -8.14 28.36 -6.50
N LYS A 81 -7.46 29.26 -7.21
CA LYS A 81 -6.59 28.91 -8.35
C LYS A 81 -5.35 28.11 -7.90
N GLY A 82 -4.87 28.33 -6.68
CA GLY A 82 -3.73 27.59 -6.10
C GLY A 82 -4.02 26.10 -5.93
N PHE A 83 -5.27 25.74 -5.66
CA PHE A 83 -5.73 24.36 -5.57
C PHE A 83 -5.52 23.62 -6.90
N TYR A 84 -6.00 24.17 -8.01
CA TYR A 84 -5.85 23.55 -9.34
C TYR A 84 -4.40 23.45 -9.80
N TYR A 85 -3.57 24.45 -9.48
CA TYR A 85 -2.14 24.40 -9.78
C TYR A 85 -1.44 23.26 -9.04
N SER A 86 -1.67 23.15 -7.73
CA SER A 86 -1.09 22.09 -6.89
C SER A 86 -1.60 20.70 -7.27
N LEU A 87 -2.89 20.60 -7.63
CA LEU A 87 -3.52 19.39 -8.13
C LEU A 87 -2.88 18.95 -9.45
N GLY A 88 -2.67 19.89 -10.39
CA GLY A 88 -2.02 19.65 -11.66
C GLY A 88 -0.61 19.12 -11.51
N ILE A 89 0.20 19.74 -10.64
CA ILE A 89 1.57 19.26 -10.33
C ILE A 89 1.53 17.86 -9.72
N THR A 90 0.64 17.61 -8.77
CA THR A 90 0.54 16.31 -8.09
C THR A 90 0.16 15.20 -9.07
N ILE A 91 -0.82 15.45 -9.94
CA ILE A 91 -1.24 14.50 -10.98
C ILE A 91 -0.12 14.27 -11.98
N ALA A 92 0.53 15.33 -12.48
CA ALA A 92 1.63 15.21 -13.43
C ALA A 92 2.81 14.44 -12.83
N PHE A 93 3.18 14.73 -11.58
CA PHE A 93 4.22 14.02 -10.84
C PHE A 93 3.88 12.55 -10.64
N ALA A 94 2.66 12.24 -10.17
CA ALA A 94 2.20 10.87 -9.97
C ALA A 94 2.18 10.09 -11.30
N ALA A 95 1.65 10.68 -12.37
CA ALA A 95 1.62 10.07 -13.69
C ALA A 95 3.03 9.78 -14.21
N PHE A 96 3.93 10.76 -14.14
CA PHE A 96 5.33 10.60 -14.54
C PHE A 96 6.03 9.49 -13.74
N LEU A 97 5.85 9.45 -12.43
CA LEU A 97 6.42 8.45 -11.55
C LEU A 97 5.90 7.04 -11.84
N VAL A 98 4.58 6.89 -12.03
CA VAL A 98 3.96 5.59 -12.36
C VAL A 98 4.42 5.10 -13.73
N ILE A 99 4.37 5.95 -14.76
CA ILE A 99 4.80 5.58 -16.12
C ILE A 99 6.26 5.16 -16.11
N THR A 100 7.12 5.97 -15.48
CA THR A 100 8.57 5.70 -15.42
C THR A 100 8.87 4.41 -14.65
N SER A 101 8.23 4.20 -13.50
CA SER A 101 8.45 2.97 -12.70
C SER A 101 7.96 1.70 -13.41
N VAL A 102 6.82 1.77 -14.12
CA VAL A 102 6.31 0.64 -14.91
C VAL A 102 7.22 0.34 -16.10
N LEU A 103 7.67 1.35 -16.83
CA LEU A 103 8.60 1.18 -17.95
C LEU A 103 9.94 0.58 -17.51
N ILE A 104 10.53 1.09 -16.43
CA ILE A 104 11.77 0.56 -15.86
C ILE A 104 11.56 -0.88 -15.37
N GLY A 105 10.46 -1.14 -14.64
CA GLY A 105 10.15 -2.48 -14.14
C GLY A 105 9.99 -3.51 -15.26
N MET A 106 9.29 -3.14 -16.34
CA MET A 106 9.16 -3.99 -17.53
C MET A 106 10.51 -4.22 -18.23
N TRP A 107 11.33 -3.17 -18.36
CA TRP A 107 12.65 -3.27 -18.99
C TRP A 107 13.60 -4.20 -18.22
N VAL A 108 13.61 -4.07 -16.89
CA VAL A 108 14.37 -4.96 -15.99
C VAL A 108 13.84 -6.39 -16.08
N ALA A 109 12.52 -6.58 -16.02
CA ALA A 109 11.89 -7.90 -16.12
C ALA A 109 12.26 -8.62 -17.44
N GLN A 110 12.21 -7.90 -18.57
CA GLN A 110 12.58 -8.47 -19.88
C GLN A 110 14.06 -8.89 -19.93
N THR A 111 14.95 -8.09 -19.33
CA THR A 111 16.39 -8.37 -19.30
C THR A 111 16.71 -9.58 -18.43
N MET A 112 15.97 -9.78 -17.34
CA MET A 112 16.17 -10.91 -16.42
C MET A 112 15.90 -12.28 -17.05
N PHE A 113 15.09 -12.37 -18.11
CA PHE A 113 14.82 -13.65 -18.78
C PHE A 113 16.04 -14.26 -19.49
N LYS A 114 17.05 -13.45 -19.84
CA LYS A 114 18.24 -13.91 -20.58
C LYS A 114 19.50 -14.03 -19.70
N GLN A 115 19.40 -13.72 -18.41
CA GLN A 115 20.55 -13.58 -17.51
C GLN A 115 20.78 -14.84 -16.65
N SER A 116 22.02 -15.02 -16.18
CA SER A 116 22.39 -16.12 -15.30
C SER A 116 21.70 -16.01 -13.93
N ALA A 117 21.52 -17.14 -13.24
CA ALA A 117 20.84 -17.19 -11.95
C ALA A 117 21.46 -16.26 -10.89
N VAL A 118 22.78 -16.04 -10.96
CA VAL A 118 23.51 -15.16 -10.03
C VAL A 118 23.12 -13.69 -10.21
N VAL A 119 23.11 -13.18 -11.44
CA VAL A 119 22.72 -11.79 -11.75
C VAL A 119 21.27 -11.54 -11.32
N ARG A 120 20.40 -12.53 -11.53
CA ARG A 120 19.00 -12.48 -11.11
C ARG A 120 18.84 -12.31 -9.60
N VAL A 121 19.60 -13.07 -8.80
CA VAL A 121 19.55 -12.99 -7.33
C VAL A 121 20.07 -11.64 -6.83
N ILE A 122 21.18 -11.14 -7.39
CA ILE A 122 21.73 -9.83 -7.01
C ILE A 122 20.70 -8.72 -7.25
N MET A 123 20.03 -8.72 -8.41
CA MET A 123 19.01 -7.71 -8.70
C MET A 123 17.84 -7.75 -7.71
N TYR A 124 17.34 -8.94 -7.34
CA TYR A 124 16.28 -9.03 -6.32
C TYR A 124 16.72 -8.48 -4.97
N ILE A 125 17.94 -8.78 -4.53
CA ILE A 125 18.46 -8.28 -3.25
C ILE A 125 18.52 -6.75 -3.27
N VAL A 126 19.03 -6.14 -4.35
CA VAL A 126 19.11 -4.69 -4.49
C VAL A 126 17.71 -4.06 -4.50
N LEU A 127 16.75 -4.63 -5.23
CA LEU A 127 15.38 -4.11 -5.29
C LEU A 127 14.67 -4.17 -3.93
N VAL A 128 14.83 -5.28 -3.21
CA VAL A 128 14.26 -5.44 -1.86
C VAL A 128 14.95 -4.50 -0.87
N ALA A 129 16.27 -4.35 -0.94
CA ALA A 129 17.01 -3.44 -0.09
C ALA A 129 16.60 -1.97 -0.34
N ALA A 130 16.39 -1.59 -1.59
CA ALA A 130 15.89 -0.26 -1.95
C ALA A 130 14.47 -0.03 -1.41
N TRP A 131 13.59 -1.02 -1.49
CA TRP A 131 12.24 -0.96 -0.92
C TRP A 131 12.22 -0.91 0.62
N ALA A 132 13.17 -1.59 1.27
CA ALA A 132 13.26 -1.64 2.73
C ALA A 132 13.80 -0.35 3.36
N MET A 133 14.32 0.60 2.57
CA MET A 133 14.83 1.86 3.11
C MET A 133 13.70 2.73 3.67
N PRO A 134 13.87 3.33 4.87
CA PRO A 134 12.92 4.30 5.38
C PRO A 134 12.96 5.58 4.55
N ASN A 135 11.79 6.14 4.25
CA ASN A 135 11.64 7.31 3.37
C ASN A 135 12.47 8.52 3.84
N VAL A 136 12.66 8.67 5.15
CA VAL A 136 13.46 9.75 5.76
C VAL A 136 14.95 9.63 5.40
N ALA A 137 15.51 8.42 5.40
CA ALA A 137 16.91 8.21 5.03
C ALA A 137 17.14 8.50 3.54
N ALA A 138 16.22 8.06 2.68
CA ALA A 138 16.27 8.34 1.25
C ALA A 138 16.27 9.86 0.97
N ALA A 139 15.43 10.63 1.67
CA ALA A 139 15.37 12.08 1.55
C ALA A 139 16.67 12.77 1.99
N LEU A 140 17.33 12.27 3.04
CA LEU A 140 18.62 12.81 3.51
C LEU A 140 19.75 12.57 2.51
N VAL A 141 19.82 11.36 1.94
CA VAL A 141 20.81 11.02 0.90
C VAL A 141 20.62 11.92 -0.32
N PHE A 142 19.37 12.10 -0.76
CA PHE A 142 19.07 13.02 -1.86
C PHE A 142 19.47 14.46 -1.50
N LYS A 143 19.11 14.93 -0.30
CA LYS A 143 19.50 16.27 0.16
C LYS A 143 21.01 16.49 0.12
N TRP A 144 21.81 15.52 0.59
CA TRP A 144 23.27 15.61 0.55
C TRP A 144 23.83 15.61 -0.87
N MET A 145 23.25 14.80 -1.76
CA MET A 145 23.62 14.75 -3.18
C MET A 145 23.38 16.07 -3.91
N PHE A 146 22.38 16.86 -3.49
CA PHE A 146 22.06 18.16 -4.08
C PHE A 146 22.47 19.36 -3.19
N GLN A 147 23.31 19.15 -2.15
CA GLN A 147 23.74 20.23 -1.26
C GLN A 147 24.97 20.96 -1.83
N PRO A 148 24.90 22.28 -2.07
CA PRO A 148 26.05 23.05 -2.55
C PRO A 148 27.18 23.09 -1.51
N GLY A 149 28.39 22.63 -1.87
CA GLY A 149 29.62 22.75 -1.07
C GLY A 149 30.10 21.48 -0.35
N TYR A 150 29.25 20.45 -0.21
CA TYR A 150 29.63 19.14 0.35
C TYR A 150 29.11 17.93 -0.47
N GLY A 151 28.26 18.16 -1.47
CA GLY A 151 28.06 17.23 -2.58
C GLY A 151 29.13 17.46 -3.66
N VAL A 152 29.42 16.47 -4.49
CA VAL A 152 30.20 16.67 -5.73
C VAL A 152 29.65 17.82 -6.57
#